data_AF-A0A3S9MUE5-F1
#
_entry.id   AF-A0A3S9MUE5-F1
#
_cell.length_a   1.000
_cell.length_b   1.000
_cell.length_c   1.000
_cell.angle_alpha   90.00
_cell.angle_beta   90.00
_cell.angle_gamma   90.00
#
_symmetry.space_group_name_H-M   'P 1'
#
loop_
_entity.id
_entity.type
_entity.pdbx_description
1 polymer ?
#
loop_
_entity_poly.entity_id
_entity_poly.type
_entity_poly.pdbx_seq_one_letter_code
_entity_poly.pdbx_strand_id
1 'polypeptide(L)'
;MSQIIKKHFPHITAKQERQFAQLGDLYKEWNAQINVISRKDIDQLYTRHVLHSLGIVSVVRFRESLPNTPGGTRVLDVGTGGGFPGIPLAIMFPKTKFHLVDSIAKKLKVVDAIVEALGLENVTTEHGRAEKVRGRFDFIVSRAVTNMTDFVSWTRNKVRKDSYHEIENGILYLKGGDLREELKPFKYADVYDLDQVFEDPFFETKKVVHLPL
;
A
#
# COMPACT_ATOMS: atom_id res chain seq x y z
N MET A 1 2.03 18.03 -10.62
CA MET A 1 1.97 16.59 -10.25
C MET A 1 2.97 16.25 -9.16
N SER A 2 4.29 16.45 -9.33
CA SER A 2 5.24 16.30 -8.20
C SER A 2 4.94 17.23 -7.02
N GLN A 3 4.41 18.42 -7.31
CA GLN A 3 3.99 19.41 -6.31
C GLN A 3 2.95 18.87 -5.30
N ILE A 4 2.02 18.00 -5.71
CA ILE A 4 1.00 17.48 -4.79
C ILE A 4 1.62 16.54 -3.76
N ILE A 5 2.56 15.69 -4.18
CA ILE A 5 3.27 14.79 -3.27
C ILE A 5 4.22 15.59 -2.38
N LYS A 6 4.97 16.54 -2.95
CA LYS A 6 5.90 17.41 -2.20
C LYS A 6 5.22 18.27 -1.14
N LYS A 7 3.97 18.70 -1.36
CA LYS A 7 3.19 19.44 -0.35
C LYS A 7 3.10 18.66 0.96
N HIS A 8 2.87 17.36 0.89
CA HIS A 8 2.71 16.49 2.06
C HIS A 8 4.02 15.78 2.48
N PHE A 9 4.94 15.60 1.54
CA PHE A 9 6.21 14.90 1.74
C PHE A 9 7.39 15.75 1.21
N PRO A 10 7.77 16.85 1.90
CA PRO A 10 8.76 17.79 1.39
C PRO A 10 10.18 17.22 1.30
N HIS A 11 10.46 16.12 2.01
CA HIS A 11 11.79 15.52 2.13
C HIS A 11 12.03 14.32 1.19
N ILE A 12 11.20 14.12 0.15
CA ILE A 12 11.47 13.08 -0.86
C ILE A 12 12.72 13.41 -1.68
N THR A 13 13.48 12.37 -2.03
CA THR A 13 14.67 12.51 -2.87
C THR A 13 14.33 12.87 -4.31
N ALA A 14 15.31 13.39 -5.05
CA ALA A 14 15.15 13.65 -6.49
C ALA A 14 14.81 12.37 -7.30
N LYS A 15 15.29 11.19 -6.87
CA LYS A 15 14.92 9.91 -7.49
C LYS A 15 13.44 9.61 -7.28
N GLN A 16 12.96 9.72 -6.04
CA GLN A 16 11.55 9.48 -5.70
C GLN A 16 10.62 10.47 -6.40
N GLU A 17 10.99 11.75 -6.48
CA GLU A 17 10.22 12.75 -7.22
C GLU A 17 10.06 12.37 -8.68
N ARG A 18 11.16 11.96 -9.36
CA ARG A 18 11.09 11.49 -10.75
C ARG A 18 10.20 10.26 -10.90
N GLN A 19 10.34 9.27 -10.01
CA GLN A 19 9.51 8.07 -10.05
C GLN A 19 8.01 8.40 -9.87
N PHE A 20 7.67 9.28 -8.92
CA PHE A 20 6.29 9.73 -8.74
C PHE A 20 5.77 10.53 -9.95
N ALA A 21 6.61 11.35 -10.59
CA ALA A 21 6.22 12.10 -11.78
C ALA A 21 5.91 11.18 -12.97
N GLN A 22 6.60 10.05 -13.10
CA GLN A 22 6.38 9.07 -14.17
C GLN A 22 5.07 8.27 -14.01
N LEU A 23 4.54 8.12 -12.79
CA LEU A 23 3.34 7.31 -12.54
C LEU A 23 2.14 7.73 -13.40
N GLY A 24 1.93 9.04 -13.59
CA GLY A 24 0.79 9.57 -14.35
C GLY A 24 0.71 8.98 -15.75
N ASP A 25 1.80 9.07 -16.50
CA ASP A 25 1.83 8.63 -17.90
C ASP A 25 1.86 7.11 -17.99
N LEU A 26 2.65 6.43 -17.15
CA LEU A 26 2.73 4.97 -17.09
C LEU A 26 1.34 4.35 -16.83
N TYR A 27 0.62 4.85 -15.83
CA TYR A 27 -0.71 4.31 -15.54
C TYR A 27 -1.72 4.65 -16.62
N LYS A 28 -1.66 5.83 -17.27
CA LYS A 28 -2.56 6.15 -18.38
C LYS A 28 -2.34 5.21 -19.57
N GLU A 29 -1.08 4.98 -19.94
CA GLU A 29 -0.71 4.08 -21.03
C GLU A 29 -1.16 2.65 -20.76
N TRP A 30 -0.81 2.10 -19.59
CA TRP A 30 -1.18 0.73 -19.26
C TRP A 30 -2.67 0.55 -19.02
N ASN A 31 -3.36 1.54 -18.43
CA ASN A 31 -4.80 1.46 -18.20
C ASN A 31 -5.61 1.50 -19.50
N ALA A 32 -5.06 2.05 -20.59
CA ALA A 32 -5.66 1.97 -21.92
C ALA A 32 -5.62 0.53 -22.49
N GLN A 33 -4.68 -0.30 -22.05
CA GLN A 33 -4.53 -1.69 -22.49
C GLN A 33 -5.20 -2.69 -21.54
N ILE A 34 -5.03 -2.49 -20.23
CA ILE A 34 -5.52 -3.35 -19.16
C ILE A 34 -6.14 -2.48 -18.08
N ASN A 35 -7.45 -2.55 -17.93
CA ASN A 35 -8.19 -1.77 -16.93
C ASN A 35 -7.80 -2.19 -15.49
N VAL A 36 -6.98 -1.37 -14.85
CA VAL A 36 -6.53 -1.52 -13.46
C VAL A 36 -7.07 -0.40 -12.55
N ILE A 37 -7.49 0.71 -13.13
CA ILE A 37 -8.04 1.89 -12.46
C ILE A 37 -9.28 2.36 -13.23
N SER A 38 -10.35 2.69 -12.50
CA SER A 38 -11.58 3.17 -13.12
C SER A 38 -11.32 4.44 -13.96
N ARG A 39 -12.09 4.65 -15.03
CA ARG A 39 -11.96 5.87 -15.87
C ARG A 39 -12.16 7.16 -15.08
N LYS A 40 -12.98 7.15 -14.02
CA LYS A 40 -13.18 8.33 -13.17
C LYS A 40 -11.95 8.61 -12.30
N ASP A 41 -11.23 7.57 -11.90
CA ASP A 41 -10.13 7.70 -10.96
C ASP A 41 -8.77 7.86 -11.63
N ILE A 42 -8.61 7.47 -12.90
CA ILE A 42 -7.33 7.66 -13.62
C ILE A 42 -6.97 9.14 -13.77
N ASP A 43 -7.95 10.00 -13.97
CA ASP A 43 -7.75 11.46 -14.03
C ASP A 43 -7.39 12.05 -12.64
N GLN A 44 -7.75 11.34 -11.57
CA GLN A 44 -7.45 11.70 -10.19
C GLN A 44 -6.45 10.72 -9.54
N LEU A 45 -5.59 10.10 -10.35
CA LEU A 45 -4.64 9.07 -9.94
C LEU A 45 -3.87 9.47 -8.68
N TYR A 46 -3.30 10.67 -8.69
CA TYR A 46 -2.44 11.15 -7.62
C TYR A 46 -3.19 11.28 -6.29
N THR A 47 -4.37 11.88 -6.27
CA THR A 47 -5.15 12.02 -5.04
C THR A 47 -5.73 10.67 -4.58
N ARG A 48 -6.44 9.98 -5.47
CA ARG A 48 -7.28 8.82 -5.10
C ARG A 48 -6.50 7.51 -4.91
N HIS A 49 -5.34 7.41 -5.54
CA HIS A 49 -4.52 6.21 -5.50
C HIS A 49 -3.16 6.46 -4.85
N VAL A 50 -2.38 7.44 -5.34
CA VAL A 50 -1.02 7.65 -4.83
C VAL A 50 -1.04 8.21 -3.40
N LEU A 51 -1.65 9.36 -3.16
CA LEU A 51 -1.74 9.96 -1.82
C LEU A 51 -2.50 9.07 -0.85
N HIS A 52 -3.61 8.46 -1.28
CA HIS A 52 -4.31 7.48 -0.45
C HIS A 52 -3.41 6.31 -0.03
N SER A 53 -2.56 5.80 -0.91
CA SER A 53 -1.56 4.78 -0.56
C SER A 53 -0.54 5.30 0.44
N LEU A 54 -0.08 6.53 0.24
CA LEU A 54 0.87 7.21 1.14
C LEU A 54 0.25 7.63 2.48
N GLY A 55 -1.07 7.52 2.67
CA GLY A 55 -1.71 7.69 3.98
C GLY A 55 -1.11 6.76 5.05
N ILE A 56 -0.65 5.56 4.66
CA ILE A 56 0.04 4.62 5.55
C ILE A 56 1.32 5.23 6.15
N VAL A 57 1.98 6.16 5.45
CA VAL A 57 3.21 6.83 5.93
C VAL A 57 2.95 7.71 7.16
N SER A 58 1.70 8.14 7.38
CA SER A 58 1.30 8.89 8.58
C SER A 58 1.17 8.00 9.83
N VAL A 59 1.01 6.69 9.64
CA VAL A 59 0.80 5.71 10.71
C VAL A 59 2.10 5.02 11.09
N VAL A 60 2.94 4.71 10.10
CA VAL A 60 4.20 3.99 10.35
C VAL A 60 5.31 4.42 9.40
N ARG A 61 6.52 4.52 9.95
CA ARG A 61 7.76 4.61 9.17
C ARG A 61 8.40 3.23 9.10
N PHE A 62 8.43 2.65 7.90
CA PHE A 62 9.10 1.37 7.71
C PHE A 62 10.60 1.51 7.90
N ARG A 63 11.15 0.65 8.76
CA ARG A 63 12.56 0.63 9.10
C ARG A 63 13.39 0.09 7.96
N GLU A 64 14.48 0.80 7.68
CA GLU A 64 15.48 0.43 6.69
C GLU A 64 16.35 -0.75 7.13
N SER A 65 16.48 -0.96 8.43
CA SER A 65 17.19 -2.08 9.05
C SER A 65 16.44 -2.54 10.31
N LEU A 66 16.46 -3.85 10.53
CA LEU A 66 15.80 -4.51 11.65
C LEU A 66 16.79 -5.47 12.32
N PRO A 67 16.80 -5.56 13.66
CA PRO A 67 17.56 -6.60 14.35
C PRO A 67 17.20 -7.98 13.80
N ASN A 68 18.23 -8.80 13.55
CA ASN A 68 18.08 -10.20 13.13
C ASN A 68 17.26 -10.42 11.84
N THR A 69 17.01 -9.38 11.05
CA THR A 69 16.25 -9.46 9.79
C THR A 69 17.03 -8.75 8.67
N PRO A 70 17.74 -9.49 7.82
CA PRO A 70 18.42 -8.92 6.68
C PRO A 70 17.43 -8.24 5.73
N GLY A 71 17.72 -7.00 5.30
CA GLY A 71 16.95 -6.33 4.25
C GLY A 71 15.77 -5.46 4.69
N GLY A 72 15.72 -5.03 5.96
CA GLY A 72 14.75 -4.06 6.45
C GLY A 72 13.35 -4.62 6.64
N THR A 73 12.35 -3.73 6.66
CA THR A 73 10.93 -4.12 6.81
C THR A 73 10.46 -4.94 5.61
N ARG A 74 9.64 -5.96 5.86
CA ARG A 74 8.98 -6.79 4.85
C ARG A 74 7.47 -6.53 4.86
N VAL A 75 6.94 -6.17 3.70
CA VAL A 75 5.53 -5.81 3.54
C VAL A 75 4.88 -6.70 2.49
N LEU A 76 3.73 -7.28 2.84
CA LEU A 76 2.86 -8.00 1.91
C LEU A 76 1.71 -7.07 1.48
N ASP A 77 1.57 -6.80 0.19
CA ASP A 77 0.41 -6.13 -0.39
C ASP A 77 -0.55 -7.16 -0.97
N VAL A 78 -1.68 -7.37 -0.31
CA VAL A 78 -2.68 -8.36 -0.72
C VAL A 78 -3.75 -7.70 -1.59
N GLY A 79 -3.97 -8.27 -2.77
CA GLY A 79 -4.92 -7.75 -3.76
C GLY A 79 -4.44 -6.41 -4.31
N THR A 80 -3.15 -6.33 -4.64
CA THR A 80 -2.48 -5.09 -5.05
C THR A 80 -3.14 -4.42 -6.26
N GLY A 81 -3.88 -5.17 -7.08
CA GLY A 81 -4.54 -4.66 -8.26
C GLY A 81 -3.55 -4.04 -9.24
N GLY A 82 -3.71 -2.75 -9.51
CA GLY A 82 -2.75 -1.99 -10.32
C GLY A 82 -1.41 -1.68 -9.63
N GLY A 83 -1.18 -2.15 -8.40
CA GLY A 83 0.02 -1.83 -7.63
C GLY A 83 -0.24 -0.87 -6.46
N PHE A 84 -1.46 -0.82 -5.93
CA PHE A 84 -1.82 0.09 -4.83
C PHE A 84 -2.29 -0.68 -3.60
N PRO A 85 -1.69 -0.45 -2.41
CA PRO A 85 -0.75 0.64 -2.09
C PRO A 85 0.74 0.34 -2.32
N GLY A 86 1.09 -0.86 -2.80
CA GLY A 86 2.47 -1.36 -2.87
C GLY A 86 3.47 -0.48 -3.63
N ILE A 87 3.16 -0.04 -4.85
CA ILE A 87 4.09 0.75 -5.70
C ILE A 87 4.40 2.13 -5.08
N PRO A 88 3.42 2.96 -4.67
CA PRO A 88 3.72 4.21 -4.00
C PRO A 88 4.57 4.04 -2.73
N LEU A 89 4.30 3.00 -1.95
CA LEU A 89 5.08 2.69 -0.74
C LEU A 89 6.49 2.20 -1.08
N ALA A 90 6.66 1.42 -2.15
CA ALA A 90 7.97 0.97 -2.63
C ALA A 90 8.86 2.14 -3.08
N ILE A 91 8.28 3.15 -3.72
CA ILE A 91 8.98 4.40 -4.04
C ILE A 91 9.37 5.13 -2.75
N MET A 92 8.45 5.26 -1.79
CA MET A 92 8.69 5.99 -0.54
C MET A 92 9.74 5.31 0.36
N PHE A 93 9.80 3.98 0.36
CA PHE A 93 10.68 3.19 1.22
C PHE A 93 11.58 2.23 0.42
N PRO A 94 12.63 2.74 -0.25
CA PRO A 94 13.44 1.95 -1.20
C PRO A 94 14.18 0.77 -0.55
N LYS A 95 14.34 0.75 0.77
CA LYS A 95 14.97 -0.36 1.52
C LYS A 95 13.96 -1.36 2.10
N THR A 96 12.67 -1.10 2.01
CA THR A 96 11.61 -2.04 2.44
C THR A 96 11.31 -3.01 1.31
N LYS A 97 11.17 -4.30 1.63
CA LYS A 97 10.84 -5.35 0.66
C LYS A 97 9.33 -5.50 0.54
N PHE A 98 8.80 -5.17 -0.63
CA PHE A 98 7.37 -5.29 -0.94
C PHE A 98 7.11 -6.56 -1.76
N HIS A 99 6.18 -7.36 -1.30
CA HIS A 99 5.68 -8.52 -2.01
C HIS A 99 4.22 -8.27 -2.40
N LEU A 100 3.96 -8.11 -3.69
CA LEU A 100 2.69 -7.68 -4.25
C LEU A 100 1.96 -8.88 -4.84
N VAL A 101 0.77 -9.17 -4.30
CA VAL A 101 0.02 -10.38 -4.66
C VAL A 101 -1.33 -10.00 -5.23
N ASP A 102 -1.68 -10.59 -6.37
CA ASP A 102 -3.02 -10.49 -6.94
C ASP A 102 -3.45 -11.82 -7.56
N SER A 103 -4.75 -12.10 -7.54
CA SER A 103 -5.33 -13.30 -8.15
C SER A 103 -5.53 -13.17 -9.67
N ILE A 104 -5.38 -11.96 -10.21
CA ILE A 104 -5.60 -11.64 -11.62
C ILE A 104 -4.25 -11.34 -12.29
N ALA A 105 -3.70 -12.32 -13.01
CA ALA A 105 -2.40 -12.21 -13.67
C ALA A 105 -2.26 -10.98 -14.60
N LYS A 106 -3.34 -10.60 -15.30
CA LYS A 106 -3.31 -9.41 -16.19
C LYS A 106 -2.99 -8.12 -15.43
N LYS A 107 -3.43 -7.99 -14.16
CA LYS A 107 -3.13 -6.81 -13.35
C LYS A 107 -1.67 -6.80 -12.92
N LEU A 108 -1.12 -7.96 -12.56
CA LEU A 108 0.31 -8.09 -12.24
C LEU A 108 1.20 -7.74 -13.43
N LYS A 109 0.80 -8.05 -14.67
CA LYS A 109 1.52 -7.58 -15.86
C LYS A 109 1.71 -6.05 -15.89
N VAL A 110 0.69 -5.30 -15.46
CA VAL A 110 0.79 -3.83 -15.35
C VAL A 110 1.74 -3.44 -14.21
N VAL A 111 1.63 -4.11 -13.05
CA VAL A 111 2.52 -3.89 -11.91
C VAL A 111 3.98 -4.12 -12.31
N ASP A 112 4.29 -5.25 -12.93
CA ASP A 112 5.64 -5.63 -13.35
C ASP A 112 6.22 -4.61 -14.34
N ALA A 113 5.43 -4.16 -15.32
CA ALA A 113 5.86 -3.15 -16.27
C ALA A 113 6.13 -1.79 -15.62
N ILE A 114 5.31 -1.38 -14.64
CA ILE A 114 5.55 -0.14 -13.89
C ILE A 114 6.79 -0.28 -12.99
N VAL A 115 6.96 -1.43 -12.32
CA VAL A 115 8.14 -1.74 -11.50
C VAL A 115 9.42 -1.66 -12.33
N GLU A 116 9.42 -2.25 -13.52
CA GLU A 116 10.53 -2.20 -14.48
C GLU A 116 10.82 -0.76 -14.94
N ALA A 117 9.78 -0.04 -15.40
CA ALA A 117 9.93 1.33 -15.91
C ALA A 117 10.45 2.32 -14.85
N LEU A 118 10.11 2.11 -13.59
CA LEU A 118 10.57 2.94 -12.46
C LEU A 118 11.90 2.47 -11.86
N GLY A 119 12.43 1.31 -12.28
CA GLY A 119 13.64 0.71 -11.72
C GLY A 119 13.51 0.38 -10.22
N LEU A 120 12.37 -0.19 -9.82
CA LEU A 120 12.13 -0.60 -8.42
C LEU A 120 12.73 -1.98 -8.15
N GLU A 121 13.82 -2.02 -7.39
CA GLU A 121 14.53 -3.27 -7.02
C GLU A 121 14.01 -3.92 -5.73
N ASN A 122 13.06 -3.27 -5.07
CA ASN A 122 12.52 -3.67 -3.78
C ASN A 122 11.09 -4.23 -3.85
N VAL A 123 10.63 -4.55 -5.06
CA VAL A 123 9.31 -5.14 -5.32
C VAL A 123 9.45 -6.53 -5.92
N THR A 124 8.61 -7.45 -5.46
CA THR A 124 8.40 -8.77 -6.06
C THR A 124 6.91 -9.00 -6.24
N THR A 125 6.51 -9.75 -7.26
CA THR A 125 5.10 -10.04 -7.56
C THR A 125 4.82 -11.55 -7.50
N GLU A 126 3.63 -11.93 -7.04
CA GLU A 126 3.15 -13.32 -7.04
C GLU A 126 1.72 -13.38 -7.57
N HIS A 127 1.50 -14.16 -8.64
CA HIS A 127 0.15 -14.48 -9.11
C HIS A 127 -0.44 -15.58 -8.22
N GLY A 128 -1.41 -15.22 -7.39
CA GLY A 128 -1.93 -16.16 -6.41
C GLY A 128 -3.04 -15.60 -5.55
N ARG A 129 -3.51 -16.48 -4.67
CA ARG A 129 -4.46 -16.15 -3.61
C ARG A 129 -3.68 -15.89 -2.32
N ALA A 130 -4.08 -14.89 -1.56
CA ALA A 130 -3.40 -14.46 -0.34
C ALA A 130 -3.09 -15.65 0.59
N GLU A 131 -4.06 -16.55 0.76
CA GLU A 131 -4.01 -17.74 1.59
C GLU A 131 -2.78 -18.62 1.26
N LYS A 132 -2.40 -18.72 -0.02
CA LYS A 132 -1.30 -19.56 -0.52
C LYS A 132 0.08 -18.92 -0.41
N VAL A 133 0.14 -17.61 -0.23
CA VAL A 133 1.40 -16.86 -0.12
C VAL A 133 2.20 -17.38 1.06
N ARG A 134 3.47 -17.71 0.82
CA ARG A 134 4.39 -18.22 1.83
C ARG A 134 5.19 -17.08 2.46
N GLY A 135 5.64 -17.31 3.69
CA GLY A 135 6.48 -16.38 4.43
C GLY A 135 5.77 -15.66 5.58
N ARG A 136 6.53 -14.77 6.20
CA ARG A 136 6.11 -13.90 7.30
C ARG A 136 6.57 -12.48 7.00
N PHE A 137 5.74 -11.51 7.33
CA PHE A 137 5.91 -10.09 7.02
C PHE A 137 5.72 -9.27 8.30
N ASP A 138 6.39 -8.13 8.37
CA ASP A 138 6.20 -7.20 9.49
C ASP A 138 4.83 -6.51 9.35
N PHE A 139 4.48 -6.10 8.13
CA PHE A 139 3.16 -5.53 7.84
C PHE A 139 2.47 -6.17 6.65
N ILE A 140 1.15 -6.20 6.70
CA ILE A 140 0.29 -6.59 5.58
C ILE A 140 -0.56 -5.38 5.22
N VAL A 141 -0.41 -4.88 4.00
CA VAL A 141 -1.16 -3.73 3.49
C VAL A 141 -2.22 -4.18 2.50
N SER A 142 -3.30 -3.43 2.39
CA SER A 142 -4.30 -3.63 1.35
C SER A 142 -5.18 -2.40 1.16
N ARG A 143 -5.92 -2.38 0.05
CA ARG A 143 -6.91 -1.36 -0.27
C ARG A 143 -8.07 -1.99 -1.06
N ALA A 144 -9.29 -1.85 -0.56
CA ALA A 144 -10.53 -2.21 -1.25
C ALA A 144 -10.60 -3.64 -1.84
N VAL A 145 -10.12 -4.66 -1.09
CA VAL A 145 -10.13 -6.07 -1.54
C VAL A 145 -11.34 -6.84 -1.02
N THR A 146 -11.58 -6.78 0.29
CA THR A 146 -12.68 -7.45 0.99
C THR A 146 -12.96 -6.82 2.36
N ASN A 147 -13.97 -7.29 3.09
CA ASN A 147 -14.22 -6.88 4.47
C ASN A 147 -13.07 -7.31 5.42
N MET A 148 -12.95 -6.65 6.57
CA MET A 148 -11.87 -6.88 7.53
C MET A 148 -11.84 -8.34 8.04
N THR A 149 -13.00 -8.95 8.29
CA THR A 149 -13.10 -10.33 8.76
C THR A 149 -12.49 -11.34 7.81
N ASP A 150 -12.87 -11.30 6.54
CA ASP A 150 -12.30 -12.18 5.52
C ASP A 150 -10.81 -11.89 5.33
N PHE A 151 -10.43 -10.61 5.29
CA PHE A 151 -9.03 -10.22 5.10
C PHE A 151 -8.12 -10.76 6.20
N VAL A 152 -8.54 -10.62 7.46
CA VAL A 152 -7.82 -11.17 8.62
C VAL A 152 -7.73 -12.69 8.53
N SER A 153 -8.81 -13.38 8.13
CA SER A 153 -8.80 -14.84 7.99
C SER A 153 -7.73 -15.34 7.01
N TRP A 154 -7.49 -14.60 5.93
CA TRP A 154 -6.52 -14.96 4.89
C TRP A 154 -5.07 -14.67 5.30
N THR A 155 -4.86 -13.68 6.17
CA THR A 155 -3.55 -13.04 6.36
C THR A 155 -2.98 -13.18 7.77
N ARG A 156 -3.80 -13.44 8.79
CA ARG A 156 -3.38 -13.40 10.21
C ARG A 156 -2.14 -14.23 10.52
N ASN A 157 -2.06 -15.40 9.90
CA ASN A 157 -0.95 -16.32 10.12
C ASN A 157 0.31 -15.90 9.37
N LYS A 158 0.37 -14.72 8.74
CA LYS A 158 1.52 -14.25 7.95
C LYS A 158 2.25 -13.07 8.58
N VAL A 159 1.81 -12.61 9.75
CA VAL A 159 2.47 -11.53 10.50
C VAL A 159 3.60 -12.10 11.37
N ARG A 160 4.73 -11.40 11.44
CA ARG A 160 5.84 -11.72 12.34
C ARG A 160 5.52 -11.27 13.76
N LYS A 161 5.80 -12.14 14.73
CA LYS A 161 5.55 -11.86 16.15
C LYS A 161 6.49 -10.81 16.75
N ASP A 162 7.74 -10.77 16.29
CA ASP A 162 8.71 -9.79 16.79
C ASP A 162 8.47 -8.44 16.11
N SER A 163 8.09 -7.42 16.88
CA SER A 163 7.95 -6.04 16.40
C SER A 163 9.13 -5.19 16.82
N TYR A 164 9.59 -4.33 15.91
CA TYR A 164 10.69 -3.39 16.13
C TYR A 164 10.34 -1.96 15.68
N HIS A 165 9.09 -1.74 15.30
CA HIS A 165 8.53 -0.45 14.88
C HIS A 165 7.84 0.22 16.07
N GLU A 166 7.44 1.47 15.88
CA GLU A 166 6.72 2.25 16.92
C GLU A 166 5.32 1.70 17.21
N ILE A 167 4.77 0.93 16.25
CA ILE A 167 3.53 0.19 16.39
C ILE A 167 3.81 -1.31 16.25
N GLU A 168 2.91 -2.13 16.78
CA GLU A 168 2.97 -3.58 16.59
C GLU A 168 2.82 -3.98 15.12
N ASN A 169 3.55 -5.02 14.71
CA ASN A 169 3.37 -5.67 13.42
C ASN A 169 1.90 -6.08 13.24
N GLY A 170 1.41 -6.00 12.02
CA GLY A 170 -0.01 -6.24 11.79
C GLY A 170 -0.50 -5.84 10.42
N ILE A 171 -1.81 -5.62 10.33
CA ILE A 171 -2.48 -5.19 9.11
C ILE A 171 -2.57 -3.66 9.10
N LEU A 172 -2.31 -3.05 7.94
CA LEU A 172 -2.53 -1.65 7.65
C LEU A 172 -3.47 -1.55 6.44
N TYR A 173 -4.76 -1.35 6.70
CA TYR A 173 -5.80 -1.43 5.69
C TYR A 173 -6.37 -0.04 5.36
N LEU A 174 -6.19 0.39 4.11
CA LEU A 174 -6.85 1.56 3.57
C LEU A 174 -8.35 1.29 3.32
N LYS A 175 -9.17 1.99 4.09
CA LYS A 175 -10.64 1.86 4.14
C LYS A 175 -11.28 3.24 3.99
N GLY A 176 -12.61 3.26 3.90
CA GLY A 176 -13.33 4.51 4.02
C GLY A 176 -14.80 4.32 4.37
N GLY A 177 -15.44 5.41 4.74
CA GLY A 177 -16.79 5.43 5.26
C GLY A 177 -16.83 5.11 6.76
N ASP A 178 -17.99 4.66 7.22
CA ASP A 178 -18.23 4.26 8.60
C ASP A 178 -17.84 2.79 8.81
N LEU A 179 -16.88 2.56 9.72
CA LEU A 179 -16.28 1.25 9.99
C LEU A 179 -16.75 0.64 11.31
N ARG A 180 -17.70 1.25 12.03
CA ARG A 180 -18.13 0.81 13.37
C ARG A 180 -18.56 -0.65 13.42
N GLU A 181 -19.44 -1.06 12.51
CA GLU A 181 -19.92 -2.45 12.47
C GLU A 181 -18.86 -3.42 11.90
N GLU A 182 -18.06 -2.99 10.92
CA GLU A 182 -17.00 -3.82 10.34
C GLU A 182 -15.87 -4.12 11.36
N LEU A 183 -15.54 -3.15 12.21
CA LEU A 183 -14.45 -3.26 13.19
C LEU A 183 -14.90 -3.76 14.57
N LYS A 184 -16.21 -3.91 14.81
CA LYS A 184 -16.77 -4.46 16.05
C LYS A 184 -16.11 -5.76 16.53
N PRO A 185 -15.72 -6.72 15.65
CA PRO A 185 -15.00 -7.93 16.07
C PRO A 185 -13.54 -7.69 16.52
N PHE A 186 -12.95 -6.54 16.18
CA PHE A 186 -11.52 -6.24 16.31
C PHE A 186 -11.28 -5.17 17.38
N LYS A 187 -11.28 -5.60 18.64
CA LYS A 187 -11.18 -4.70 19.81
C LYS A 187 -9.91 -3.85 19.87
N TYR A 188 -8.84 -4.28 19.23
CA TYR A 188 -7.53 -3.62 19.24
C TYR A 188 -7.23 -2.91 17.91
N ALA A 189 -8.24 -2.71 17.06
CA ALA A 189 -8.05 -1.98 15.81
C ALA A 189 -7.99 -0.48 16.10
N ASP A 190 -6.89 0.15 15.68
CA ASP A 190 -6.75 1.61 15.66
C ASP A 190 -7.19 2.16 14.31
N VAL A 191 -7.84 3.33 14.32
CA VAL A 191 -8.35 3.99 13.13
C VAL A 191 -7.73 5.38 13.03
N TYR A 192 -7.06 5.65 11.92
CA TYR A 192 -6.42 6.93 11.63
C TYR A 192 -7.15 7.58 10.46
N ASP A 193 -7.84 8.70 10.72
CA ASP A 193 -8.51 9.48 9.69
C ASP A 193 -7.49 10.27 8.85
N LEU A 194 -7.65 10.19 7.51
CA LEU A 194 -6.69 10.77 6.58
C LEU A 194 -6.97 12.23 6.23
N ASP A 195 -8.10 12.79 6.64
CA ASP A 195 -8.40 14.22 6.54
C ASP A 195 -7.51 15.07 7.48
N GLN A 196 -6.97 14.47 8.53
CA GLN A 196 -5.95 15.07 9.40
C GLN A 196 -4.58 15.17 8.72
N VAL A 197 -4.37 14.44 7.62
CA VAL A 197 -3.09 14.34 6.89
C VAL A 197 -3.16 15.07 5.55
N PHE A 198 -4.32 14.98 4.88
CA PHE A 198 -4.54 15.50 3.54
C PHE A 198 -5.79 16.38 3.51
N GLU A 199 -5.64 17.61 3.04
CA GLU A 199 -6.72 18.62 2.99
C GLU A 199 -7.78 18.37 1.90
N ASP A 200 -7.58 17.42 0.99
CA ASP A 200 -8.50 17.19 -0.14
C ASP A 200 -9.80 16.51 0.33
N PRO A 201 -11.00 16.99 -0.09
CA PRO A 201 -12.30 16.42 0.33
C PRO A 201 -12.44 14.92 0.09
N PHE A 202 -11.68 14.34 -0.83
CA PHE A 202 -11.61 12.89 -1.01
C PHE A 202 -11.27 12.15 0.29
N PHE A 203 -10.47 12.75 1.19
CA PHE A 203 -9.96 12.13 2.41
C PHE A 203 -10.88 12.24 3.64
N GLU A 204 -11.93 13.05 3.60
CA GLU A 204 -12.92 13.19 4.71
C GLU A 204 -13.51 11.85 5.18
N THR A 205 -13.56 10.86 4.27
CA THR A 205 -14.06 9.52 4.60
C THR A 205 -12.97 8.47 4.68
N LYS A 206 -11.73 8.79 4.35
CA LYS A 206 -10.65 7.80 4.18
C LYS A 206 -9.88 7.60 5.46
N LYS A 207 -9.52 6.35 5.70
CA LYS A 207 -8.95 5.88 6.95
C LYS A 207 -7.85 4.88 6.66
N VAL A 208 -6.82 4.87 7.50
CA VAL A 208 -5.95 3.71 7.68
C VAL A 208 -6.43 2.99 8.93
N VAL A 209 -6.75 1.71 8.81
CA VAL A 209 -7.00 0.85 9.96
C VAL A 209 -5.72 0.07 10.26
N HIS A 210 -5.21 0.19 11.47
CA HIS A 210 -4.16 -0.69 11.98
C HIS A 210 -4.80 -1.77 12.84
N LEU A 211 -4.44 -3.02 12.60
CA LEU A 211 -4.83 -4.14 13.44
C LEU A 211 -3.57 -4.93 13.82
N PRO A 212 -3.11 -4.84 15.08
CA PRO A 212 -1.99 -5.64 15.58
C PRO A 212 -2.36 -7.13 15.65
N LEU A 213 -1.40 -8.02 15.35
CA LEU A 213 -1.61 -9.47 15.22
C LEU A 213 -0.47 -10.35 15.77
#